data_AF-A0A2M9NSH0-F1
#
_entry.id   AF-A0A2M9NSH0-F1
#
_cell.length_a   1.000
_cell.length_b   1.000
_cell.length_c   1.000
_cell.angle_alpha   90.00
_cell.angle_beta   90.00
_cell.angle_gamma   90.00
#
_symmetry.space_group_name_H-M   'P 1'
#
loop_
_entity.id
_entity.type
_entity.pdbx_description
1 polymer ?
#
loop_
_entity_poly.entity_id
_entity_poly.type
_entity_poly.pdbx_seq_one_letter_code
_entity_poly.pdbx_strand_id
1 'polypeptide(L)'
;LGPVSGALVAGLGHIISAFIGGLPLGPFHFLIMAEMAVLVWMFGVLFIQGKKLSAYFLFFIGNSFILGLPFVFLVSPGFYMLTVPGLTAASAINIALAALLLPRLEPILRKSILKDGSIS
;
A
#
# COMPACT_ATOMS: atom_id res chain seq x y z
N LEU A 1 -5.81 11.94 3.18
CA LEU A 1 -6.69 10.88 3.71
C LEU A 1 -6.14 10.42 5.04
N GLY A 2 -7.00 10.02 5.98
CA GLY A 2 -6.56 9.41 7.24
C GLY A 2 -6.12 7.95 7.06
N PRO A 3 -5.47 7.33 8.06
CA PRO A 3 -4.95 5.96 7.97
C PRO A 3 -6.02 4.92 7.60
N VAL A 4 -7.24 5.04 8.15
CA VAL A 4 -8.35 4.12 7.89
C VAL A 4 -8.84 4.21 6.45
N SER A 5 -9.04 5.42 5.93
CA SER A 5 -9.44 5.62 4.54
C SER A 5 -8.37 5.14 3.57
N GLY A 6 -7.09 5.34 3.90
CA GLY A 6 -5.96 4.81 3.13
C GLY A 6 -5.94 3.29 3.07
N ALA A 7 -6.20 2.63 4.20
CA ALA A 7 -6.30 1.17 4.30
C ALA A 7 -7.41 0.59 3.42
N LEU A 8 -8.60 1.20 3.46
CA LEU A 8 -9.74 0.78 2.63
C LEU A 8 -9.43 0.94 1.14
N VAL A 9 -8.86 2.09 0.74
CA VAL A 9 -8.47 2.34 -0.65
C VAL A 9 -7.40 1.34 -1.10
N ALA A 10 -6.42 1.03 -0.27
CA ALA A 10 -5.38 0.07 -0.59
C ALA A 10 -5.90 -1.36 -0.74
N GLY A 11 -6.72 -1.82 0.22
CA GLY A 11 -7.32 -3.14 0.18
C GLY A 11 -8.25 -3.31 -1.03
N LEU A 12 -9.26 -2.44 -1.16
CA LEU A 12 -10.22 -2.53 -2.27
C LEU A 12 -9.54 -2.29 -3.62
N GLY A 13 -8.61 -1.33 -3.67
CA GLY A 13 -7.77 -1.08 -4.85
C GLY A 13 -7.00 -2.33 -5.27
N HIS A 14 -6.46 -3.10 -4.32
CA HIS A 14 -5.78 -4.36 -4.64
C HIS A 14 -6.70 -5.36 -5.34
N ILE A 15 -7.94 -5.54 -4.86
CA ILE A 15 -8.91 -6.43 -5.51
C ILE A 15 -9.24 -5.96 -6.93
N ILE A 16 -9.48 -4.65 -7.11
CA ILE A 16 -9.77 -4.08 -8.43
C ILE A 16 -8.60 -4.30 -9.38
N SER A 17 -7.37 -4.00 -8.94
CA SER A 17 -6.16 -4.22 -9.75
C SER A 17 -5.93 -5.69 -10.07
N ALA A 18 -6.16 -6.59 -9.10
CA ALA A 18 -6.04 -8.03 -9.30
C ALA A 18 -7.07 -8.56 -10.30
N PHE A 19 -8.31 -8.04 -10.24
CA PHE A 19 -9.37 -8.39 -11.18
C PHE A 19 -9.01 -7.97 -12.61
N ILE A 20 -8.56 -6.73 -12.80
CA ILE A 20 -8.09 -6.22 -14.10
C ILE A 20 -6.87 -7.02 -14.59
N GLY A 21 -5.99 -7.43 -13.68
CA GLY A 21 -4.81 -8.25 -13.97
C GLY A 21 -5.09 -9.74 -14.21
N GLY A 22 -6.35 -10.18 -14.19
CA GLY A 22 -6.73 -11.56 -14.50
C GLY A 22 -6.69 -12.55 -13.33
N LEU A 23 -6.58 -12.08 -12.09
CA LEU A 23 -6.57 -12.89 -10.85
C LEU A 23 -5.60 -14.09 -10.88
N PRO A 24 -4.29 -13.87 -11.12
CA PRO A 24 -3.31 -14.95 -11.23
C PRO A 24 -3.21 -15.83 -9.97
N LEU A 25 -3.51 -15.27 -8.78
CA LEU A 25 -3.53 -16.00 -7.51
C LEU A 25 -4.96 -16.35 -7.05
N GLY A 26 -5.97 -16.10 -7.88
CA GLY A 26 -7.36 -16.43 -7.60
C GLY A 26 -7.85 -15.87 -6.25
N PRO A 27 -8.46 -16.70 -5.39
CA PRO A 27 -9.01 -16.27 -4.10
C PRO A 27 -7.98 -15.69 -3.12
N PHE A 28 -6.69 -15.96 -3.29
CA PHE A 28 -5.65 -15.44 -2.39
C PHE A 28 -5.56 -13.91 -2.41
N HIS A 29 -6.11 -13.23 -3.43
CA HIS A 29 -6.19 -11.77 -3.44
C HIS A 29 -7.02 -11.19 -2.29
N PHE A 30 -7.96 -11.94 -1.70
CA PHE A 30 -8.65 -11.50 -0.48
C PHE A 30 -7.76 -11.49 0.76
N LEU A 31 -6.81 -12.44 0.85
CA LEU A 31 -5.79 -12.43 1.89
C LEU A 31 -4.88 -11.21 1.70
N ILE A 32 -4.35 -11.03 0.47
CA ILE A 32 -3.45 -9.92 0.16
C ILE A 32 -4.15 -8.57 0.36
N MET A 33 -5.45 -8.46 0.02
CA MET A 33 -6.26 -7.28 0.32
C MET A 33 -6.21 -6.92 1.81
N ALA A 34 -6.43 -7.90 2.69
CA ALA A 34 -6.41 -7.67 4.13
C ALA A 34 -5.01 -7.26 4.61
N GLU A 35 -3.96 -7.94 4.14
CA GLU A 35 -2.58 -7.61 4.46
C GLU A 35 -2.20 -6.20 3.98
N MET A 36 -2.61 -5.81 2.76
CA MET A 36 -2.39 -4.48 2.20
C MET A 36 -3.14 -3.41 2.97
N ALA A 37 -4.38 -3.68 3.39
CA ALA A 37 -5.14 -2.76 4.24
C ALA A 37 -4.40 -2.52 5.57
N VAL A 38 -3.92 -3.58 6.23
CA VAL A 38 -3.15 -3.46 7.49
C VAL A 38 -1.85 -2.71 7.26
N LEU A 39 -1.09 -3.04 6.22
CA LEU A 39 0.20 -2.39 5.93
C LEU A 39 0.02 -0.89 5.68
N VAL A 40 -0.97 -0.50 4.86
CA VAL A 40 -1.22 0.90 4.55
C VAL A 40 -1.83 1.66 5.73
N TRP A 41 -2.62 0.99 6.57
CA TRP A 41 -3.05 1.56 7.84
C TRP A 41 -1.85 1.92 8.73
N MET A 42 -0.92 0.98 8.95
CA MET A 42 0.30 1.20 9.74
C MET A 42 1.17 2.30 9.13
N PHE A 43 1.34 2.29 7.81
CA PHE A 43 2.02 3.36 7.07
C PHE A 43 1.38 4.72 7.38
N GLY A 44 0.06 4.82 7.24
CA GLY A 44 -0.69 6.05 7.49
C GLY A 44 -0.50 6.55 8.91
N VAL A 45 -0.58 5.67 9.92
CA VAL A 45 -0.38 6.01 11.33
C VAL A 45 1.00 6.62 11.56
N LEU A 46 2.07 5.98 11.05
CA LEU A 46 3.43 6.50 11.19
C LEU A 46 3.61 7.81 10.42
N PHE A 47 3.01 7.93 9.25
CA PHE A 47 3.14 9.09 8.39
C PHE A 47 2.52 10.34 9.02
N ILE A 48 1.32 10.25 9.59
CA ILE A 48 0.67 11.38 10.26
C ILE A 48 1.34 11.78 11.57
N GLN A 49 2.06 10.85 12.22
CA GLN A 49 2.91 11.13 13.38
C GLN A 49 4.24 11.83 13.00
N GLY A 50 4.45 12.15 11.73
CA GLY A 50 5.70 12.77 11.25
C GLY A 50 6.86 11.78 11.07
N LYS A 51 6.66 10.49 11.38
CA LYS A 51 7.69 9.44 11.26
C LYS A 51 7.79 8.91 9.83
N LYS A 52 7.98 9.81 8.86
CA LYS A 52 7.92 9.50 7.42
C LYS A 52 8.94 8.43 7.00
N LEU A 53 10.18 8.52 7.50
CA LEU A 53 11.22 7.53 7.19
C LEU A 53 10.84 6.14 7.69
N SER A 54 10.31 6.03 8.92
CA SER A 54 9.83 4.77 9.48
C SER A 54 8.64 4.23 8.69
N ALA A 55 7.74 5.11 8.22
CA ALA A 55 6.61 4.72 7.37
C ALA A 55 7.10 4.11 6.06
N TYR A 56 8.02 4.78 5.35
CA TYR A 56 8.60 4.25 4.11
C TYR A 56 9.36 2.93 4.33
N PHE A 57 10.15 2.83 5.40
CA PHE A 57 10.86 1.60 5.73
C PHE A 57 9.89 0.45 6.04
N LEU A 58 8.86 0.70 6.85
CA LEU A 58 7.82 -0.28 7.15
C LEU A 58 7.11 -0.75 5.88
N PHE A 59 6.74 0.16 4.99
CA PHE A 59 6.09 -0.19 3.73
C PHE A 59 7.03 -1.01 2.84
N PHE A 60 8.29 -0.60 2.73
CA PHE A 60 9.27 -1.32 1.91
C PHE A 60 9.45 -2.76 2.40
N ILE A 61 9.76 -2.96 3.68
CA ILE A 61 10.00 -4.28 4.24
C ILE A 61 8.73 -5.11 4.26
N GLY A 62 7.62 -4.50 4.67
CA GLY A 62 6.31 -5.13 4.72
C GLY A 62 5.90 -5.68 3.36
N ASN A 63 5.92 -4.83 2.33
CA ASN A 63 5.45 -5.18 0.99
C ASN A 63 6.43 -6.08 0.24
N SER A 64 7.73 -5.92 0.44
CA SER A 64 8.74 -6.69 -0.30
C SER A 64 8.94 -8.11 0.26
N PHE A 65 8.85 -8.27 1.58
CA PHE A 65 9.22 -9.52 2.25
C PHE A 65 8.09 -10.09 3.10
N ILE A 66 7.39 -9.28 3.90
CA ILE A 66 6.45 -9.81 4.91
C ILE A 66 5.15 -10.32 4.28
N LEU A 67 4.53 -9.55 3.39
CA LEU A 67 3.29 -9.91 2.70
C LEU A 67 3.39 -11.21 1.89
N GLY A 68 4.60 -11.56 1.43
CA GLY A 68 4.84 -12.81 0.72
C GLY A 68 4.97 -14.04 1.62
N LEU A 69 5.22 -13.87 2.93
CA LEU A 69 5.55 -14.98 3.83
C LEU A 69 4.45 -16.04 3.94
N PRO A 70 3.16 -15.71 4.00
CA PRO A 70 2.12 -16.75 4.03
C PRO A 70 2.19 -17.68 2.82
N PHE A 71 2.62 -17.18 1.65
CA PHE A 71 2.72 -17.95 0.42
C PHE A 71 3.88 -18.96 0.40
N VAL A 72 4.84 -18.85 1.32
CA VAL A 72 5.85 -19.91 1.55
C VAL A 72 5.16 -21.22 1.93
N PHE A 73 4.11 -21.13 2.76
CA PHE A 73 3.36 -22.28 3.28
C PHE A 73 2.12 -22.61 2.43
N LEU A 74 1.45 -21.59 1.90
CA LEU A 74 0.22 -21.76 1.12
C LEU A 74 0.48 -22.22 -0.33
N VAL A 75 1.65 -21.90 -0.89
CA VAL A 75 1.99 -22.23 -2.29
C VAL A 75 3.30 -23.02 -2.35
N SER A 76 4.44 -22.36 -2.10
CA SER A 76 5.75 -23.01 -1.98
C SER A 76 6.85 -21.99 -1.62
N PRO A 77 7.98 -22.44 -1.05
CA PRO A 77 9.17 -21.60 -0.92
C PRO A 77 9.70 -21.05 -2.25
N GLY A 78 9.57 -21.82 -3.34
CA GLY A 78 9.98 -21.40 -4.68
C GLY A 78 9.17 -20.22 -5.21
N PHE A 79 7.85 -20.24 -4.99
CA PHE A 79 6.96 -19.12 -5.33
C PHE A 79 7.38 -17.83 -4.61
N TYR A 80 7.67 -17.90 -3.31
CA TYR A 80 8.15 -16.76 -2.55
C TYR A 80 9.46 -16.20 -3.12
N MET A 81 10.45 -17.06 -3.37
CA MET A 81 11.75 -16.63 -3.92
C MET A 81 11.63 -15.95 -5.29
N LEU A 82 10.71 -16.41 -6.14
CA LEU A 82 10.47 -15.82 -7.47
C LEU A 82 9.69 -14.51 -7.43
N THR A 83 8.83 -14.31 -6.42
CA THR A 83 7.97 -13.13 -6.31
C THR A 83 8.63 -11.97 -5.59
N VAL A 84 9.50 -12.24 -4.60
CA VAL A 84 10.21 -11.20 -3.81
C VAL A 84 10.92 -10.15 -4.67
N PRO A 85 11.67 -10.48 -5.74
CA PRO A 85 12.31 -9.46 -6.57
C PRO A 85 11.30 -8.49 -7.20
N GLY A 86 10.17 -9.02 -7.70
CA GLY A 86 9.08 -8.21 -8.27
C GLY A 86 8.41 -7.32 -7.22
N LEU A 87 8.10 -7.88 -6.04
CA LEU A 87 7.53 -7.12 -4.92
C LEU A 87 8.48 -6.02 -4.42
N THR A 88 9.78 -6.30 -4.40
CA THR A 88 10.81 -5.32 -4.02
C THR A 88 10.87 -4.17 -5.01
N ALA A 89 10.88 -4.45 -6.31
CA ALA A 89 10.86 -3.43 -7.36
C ALA A 89 9.58 -2.58 -7.30
N ALA A 90 8.42 -3.22 -7.18
CA ALA A 90 7.14 -2.53 -7.04
C ALA A 90 7.10 -1.63 -5.79
N SER A 91 7.64 -2.10 -4.66
CA SER A 91 7.74 -1.32 -3.42
C SER A 91 8.62 -0.09 -3.57
N ALA A 92 9.78 -0.22 -4.22
CA ALA A 92 10.67 0.90 -4.49
C ALA A 92 9.98 1.97 -5.36
N ILE A 93 9.27 1.53 -6.40
CA ILE A 93 8.48 2.43 -7.27
C ILE A 93 7.39 3.13 -6.46
N ASN A 94 6.63 2.40 -5.64
CA ASN A 94 5.56 2.97 -4.81
C ASN A 94 6.10 4.03 -3.84
N ILE A 95 7.25 3.79 -3.21
CA ILE A 95 7.88 4.76 -2.30
C ILE A 95 8.38 5.98 -3.08
N ALA A 96 9.02 5.77 -4.24
CA ALA A 96 9.48 6.88 -5.08
C ALA A 96 8.29 7.76 -5.52
N LEU A 97 7.20 7.16 -5.98
CA LEU A 97 5.98 7.87 -6.33
C LEU A 97 5.38 8.61 -5.12
N ALA A 98 5.30 7.98 -3.95
CA ALA A 98 4.81 8.63 -2.74
C ALA A 98 5.68 9.84 -2.37
N ALA A 99 7.00 9.69 -2.38
CA ALA A 99 7.94 10.77 -2.06
C ALA A 99 7.87 11.93 -3.06
N LEU A 100 7.63 11.66 -4.34
CA LEU A 100 7.52 12.68 -5.39
C LEU A 100 6.15 13.37 -5.43
N LEU A 101 5.07 12.62 -5.24
CA LEU A 101 3.70 13.10 -5.44
C LEU A 101 3.12 13.73 -4.17
N LEU A 102 3.36 13.17 -2.98
CA LEU A 102 2.75 13.67 -1.74
C LEU A 102 3.04 15.17 -1.48
N PRO A 103 4.29 15.68 -1.61
CA PRO A 103 4.57 17.10 -1.40
C PRO A 103 3.88 18.02 -2.41
N ARG A 104 3.57 17.52 -3.61
CA ARG A 104 2.92 18.28 -4.69
C ARG A 104 1.40 18.25 -4.60
N LEU A 105 0.84 17.14 -4.12
CA LEU A 105 -0.60 16.95 -3.98
C LEU A 105 -1.15 17.62 -2.73
N GLU A 106 -0.37 17.69 -1.64
CA GLU A 106 -0.81 18.25 -0.36
C GLU A 106 -1.32 19.72 -0.49
N PRO A 107 -0.59 20.65 -1.14
CA PRO A 107 -1.08 22.03 -1.29
C PRO A 107 -2.34 22.13 -2.15
N ILE A 108 -2.44 21.32 -3.21
CA ILE A 108 -3.56 21.33 -4.16
C ILE A 108 -4.81 20.80 -3.49
N LEU A 109 -4.70 19.67 -2.77
CA LEU A 109 -5.82 19.07 -2.04
C LEU A 109 -6.31 20.00 -0.92
N ARG A 110 -5.39 20.65 -0.19
CA ARG A 110 -5.74 21.62 0.85
C ARG A 110 -6.49 22.82 0.27
N LYS A 111 -6.06 23.32 -0.90
CA LYS A 111 -6.74 24.42 -1.61
C LYS A 111 -8.12 24.01 -2.14
N SER A 112 -8.27 22.78 -2.65
CA SER A 112 -9.57 22.26 -3.11
C SER A 112 -10.56 22.11 -1.96
N ILE A 113 -10.14 21.53 -0.83
CA ILE A 113 -10.99 21.34 0.36
C ILE A 113 -11.42 22.69 0.96
N LEU A 114 -10.54 23.69 0.96
CA LEU A 114 -10.87 25.03 1.44
C LEU A 114 -11.76 25.82 0.45
N LYS A 115 -11.73 25.49 -0.84
CA LYS A 115 -12.59 26.12 -1.87
C LYS A 115 -14.03 25.58 -1.82
N ASP A 116 -14.21 24.33 -1.41
CA ASP A 116 -15.53 23.67 -1.32
C ASP A 116 -16.26 23.87 0.02
N GLY A 117 -15.70 24.69 0.93
CA GLY A 117 -16.41 25.35 2.04
C GLY A 117 -17.61 24.63 2.65
N SER A 118 -17.37 23.61 3.48
CA SER A 118 -18.30 23.30 4.58
C SER A 118 -17.52 22.97 5.85
N ILE A 119 -17.09 24.01 6.59
CA ILE A 119 -17.20 24.04 8.06
C ILE A 119 -17.39 25.51 8.46
N SER A 120 -18.65 25.92 8.61
CA SER A 120 -19.09 26.83 9.68
C SER A 120 -19.22 26.04 10.97
#